data_AF-A0AAW0SCE8-F1
#
_entry.id   AF-A0AAW0SCE8-F1
#
_cell.length_a   1.000
_cell.length_b   1.000
_cell.length_c   1.000
_cell.angle_alpha   90.00
_cell.angle_beta   90.00
_cell.angle_gamma   90.00
#
_symmetry.space_group_name_H-M   'P 1'
#
loop_
_entity.id
_entity.type
_entity.pdbx_description
1 polymer ?
#
loop_
_entity_poly.entity_id
_entity_poly.type
_entity_poly.pdbx_seq_one_letter_code
_entity_poly.pdbx_strand_id
1 'polypeptide(L)'
;KYHHHHHHHHQHHHHHHHYKTTTAAGDKMTVTYTTKVSNTSFCGFSKLLFRWRGSVFKLLAADLIVYFLLYFSVAAIYRFALRENEKRVFEKIAITCEYFRNVFPISFVLGFYVTIVVQRWWEQYMLIPWPDTVCIMASTYIEGQVRRSKRERGREREARIQKRFALSPQLFSKTTEMIGLVLKTVSPFNNIETI
;
A
#
# COMPACT_ATOMS: atom_id res chain seq x y z
N LYS A 1 20.99 57.62 -17.05
CA LYS A 1 22.06 56.84 -17.72
C LYS A 1 21.85 55.39 -17.31
N TYR A 2 21.49 54.56 -18.29
CA TYR A 2 20.88 53.23 -18.16
C TYR A 2 21.83 52.20 -17.50
N HIS A 3 21.29 51.33 -16.65
CA HIS A 3 21.86 50.01 -16.38
C HIS A 3 20.73 48.99 -16.25
N HIS A 4 20.56 48.22 -17.32
CA HIS A 4 19.72 47.04 -17.44
C HIS A 4 20.35 45.92 -16.61
N HIS A 5 19.68 45.43 -15.57
CA HIS A 5 20.01 44.15 -14.95
C HIS A 5 18.98 43.11 -15.41
N HIS A 6 19.40 42.28 -16.37
CA HIS A 6 18.65 41.13 -16.83
C HIS A 6 18.55 40.09 -15.70
N HIS A 7 17.35 39.98 -15.10
CA HIS A 7 16.97 38.80 -14.33
C HIS A 7 16.61 37.67 -15.30
N HIS A 8 17.52 36.72 -15.48
CA HIS A 8 17.19 35.44 -16.11
C HIS A 8 16.30 34.62 -15.16
N HIS A 9 14.99 34.72 -15.35
CA HIS A 9 14.03 33.75 -14.83
C HIS A 9 14.25 32.42 -15.55
N HIS A 10 14.95 31.48 -14.90
CA HIS A 10 14.88 30.07 -15.30
C HIS A 10 13.50 29.53 -14.92
N GLN A 11 12.59 29.54 -15.89
CA GLN A 11 11.32 28.85 -15.87
C GLN A 11 11.60 27.34 -15.79
N HIS A 12 11.57 26.78 -14.58
CA HIS A 12 11.48 25.34 -14.39
C HIS A 12 10.09 24.89 -14.85
N HIS A 13 10.04 24.33 -16.06
CA HIS A 13 8.89 23.59 -16.56
C HIS A 13 8.61 22.42 -15.60
N HIS A 14 7.65 22.60 -14.70
CA HIS A 14 7.03 21.52 -13.95
C HIS A 14 6.24 20.66 -14.94
N HIS A 15 6.88 19.59 -15.43
CA HIS A 15 6.19 18.48 -16.07
C HIS A 15 5.27 17.82 -15.04
N HIS A 16 3.99 18.24 -15.05
CA HIS A 16 2.92 17.54 -14.37
C HIS A 16 2.77 16.16 -15.01
N HIS A 17 3.39 15.15 -14.40
CA HIS A 17 3.03 13.77 -14.63
C HIS A 17 1.61 13.57 -14.10
N HIS A 18 0.63 13.76 -14.99
CA HIS A 18 -0.70 13.21 -14.83
C HIS A 18 -0.54 11.69 -14.74
N TYR A 19 -0.61 11.15 -13.52
CA TYR A 19 -0.97 9.75 -13.35
C TYR A 19 -2.38 9.62 -13.93
N LYS A 20 -2.46 9.07 -15.14
CA LYS A 20 -3.73 8.50 -15.60
C LYS A 20 -3.97 7.32 -14.66
N THR A 21 -4.83 7.51 -13.66
CA THR A 21 -5.45 6.41 -12.92
C THR A 21 -6.29 5.64 -13.92
N THR A 22 -5.63 4.79 -14.71
CA THR A 22 -6.29 3.73 -15.44
C THR A 22 -6.92 2.86 -14.38
N THR A 23 -8.24 2.99 -14.26
CA THR A 23 -9.13 2.10 -13.54
C THR A 23 -8.95 0.72 -14.16
N ALA A 24 -7.90 0.03 -13.74
CA ALA A 24 -7.70 -1.37 -14.06
C ALA A 24 -8.96 -2.07 -13.59
N ALA A 25 -9.61 -2.76 -14.52
CA ALA A 25 -10.64 -3.74 -14.25
C ALA A 25 -10.01 -4.90 -13.46
N GLY A 26 -9.64 -4.62 -12.22
CA GLY A 26 -9.34 -5.62 -11.22
C GLY A 26 -10.66 -6.28 -10.87
N ASP A 27 -10.75 -7.57 -11.14
CA ASP A 27 -11.90 -8.36 -10.76
C ASP A 27 -12.17 -8.15 -9.27
N LYS A 28 -13.33 -7.54 -9.00
CA LYS A 28 -13.72 -7.04 -7.69
C LYS A 28 -14.07 -8.24 -6.81
N MET A 29 -13.08 -8.83 -6.16
CA MET A 29 -13.30 -9.81 -5.10
C MET A 29 -13.77 -9.16 -3.80
N THR A 30 -13.17 -8.03 -3.42
CA THR A 30 -13.60 -7.23 -2.27
C THR A 30 -14.49 -6.08 -2.74
N VAL A 31 -15.65 -5.93 -2.09
CA VAL A 31 -16.59 -4.86 -2.43
C VAL A 31 -16.55 -3.81 -1.33
N THR A 32 -15.95 -2.67 -1.63
CA THR A 32 -15.87 -1.52 -0.72
C THR A 32 -17.11 -0.64 -0.86
N TYR A 33 -17.85 -0.40 0.24
CA TYR A 33 -19.09 0.39 0.26
C TYR A 33 -19.01 1.66 1.13
N THR A 34 -17.87 1.91 1.78
CA THR A 34 -17.65 2.99 2.75
C THR A 34 -18.05 4.37 2.21
N THR A 35 -17.79 4.64 0.93
CA THR A 35 -18.10 5.92 0.27
C THR A 35 -19.59 6.13 -0.05
N LYS A 36 -20.43 5.08 0.05
CA LYS A 36 -21.88 5.16 -0.20
C LYS A 36 -22.71 5.31 1.07
N VAL A 37 -22.12 5.02 2.23
CA VAL A 37 -22.78 5.10 3.54
C VAL A 37 -22.43 6.42 4.27
N SER A 38 -21.49 7.20 3.74
CA SER A 38 -21.06 8.47 4.33
C SER A 38 -22.10 9.61 4.25
N ASN A 39 -23.19 9.44 3.50
CA ASN A 39 -24.31 10.38 3.47
C ASN A 39 -25.51 9.74 4.21
N THR A 40 -25.91 10.33 5.33
CA THR A 40 -27.04 9.87 6.16
C THR A 40 -28.38 10.21 5.50
N SER A 41 -28.72 9.44 4.46
CA SER A 41 -30.07 9.40 3.89
C SER A 41 -30.86 8.25 4.51
N PHE A 42 -32.13 8.48 4.84
CA PHE A 42 -33.05 7.49 5.42
C PHE A 42 -33.20 6.20 4.58
N CYS A 43 -32.86 6.26 3.28
CA CYS A 43 -32.91 5.14 2.34
C CYS A 43 -31.52 4.72 1.83
N GLY A 44 -30.44 5.12 2.51
CA GLY A 44 -29.07 4.73 2.17
C GLY A 44 -28.83 3.23 2.37
N PHE A 45 -29.28 2.69 3.51
CA PHE A 45 -29.11 1.27 3.87
C PHE A 45 -29.93 0.32 2.97
N SER A 46 -31.16 0.70 2.60
CA SER A 46 -32.00 -0.10 1.69
C SER A 46 -31.36 -0.27 0.32
N LYS A 47 -30.63 0.74 -0.18
CA LYS A 47 -29.87 0.64 -1.44
C LYS A 47 -28.66 -0.30 -1.35
N LEU A 48 -28.13 -0.55 -0.15
CA LEU A 48 -27.09 -1.55 0.06
C LEU A 48 -27.66 -2.97 0.10
N LEU A 49 -28.84 -3.17 0.68
CA LEU A 49 -29.54 -4.47 0.73
C LEU A 49 -29.88 -5.03 -0.67
N PHE A 50 -30.37 -4.18 -1.58
CA PHE A 50 -30.76 -4.58 -2.94
C PHE A 50 -29.60 -4.68 -3.96
N ARG A 51 -28.34 -4.54 -3.51
CA ARG A 51 -27.17 -4.60 -4.38
C ARG A 51 -26.79 -6.06 -4.70
N TRP A 52 -27.06 -6.53 -5.90
CA TRP A 52 -26.86 -7.95 -6.30
C TRP A 52 -25.43 -8.53 -6.10
N ARG A 53 -24.36 -7.76 -6.31
CA ARG A 53 -22.97 -8.26 -6.19
C ARG A 53 -22.54 -8.29 -4.72
N GLY A 54 -22.40 -9.48 -4.14
CA GLY A 54 -21.96 -9.69 -2.76
C GLY A 54 -23.06 -9.50 -1.70
N SER A 55 -24.34 -9.44 -2.10
CA SER A 55 -25.45 -9.36 -1.16
C SER A 55 -25.77 -10.72 -0.56
N VAL A 56 -26.27 -10.68 0.67
CA VAL A 56 -26.77 -11.83 1.44
C VAL A 56 -27.80 -12.64 0.64
N PHE A 57 -28.60 -11.99 -0.21
CA PHE A 57 -29.57 -12.69 -1.06
C PHE A 57 -28.91 -13.64 -2.07
N LYS A 58 -27.73 -13.31 -2.58
CA LYS A 58 -27.00 -14.22 -3.50
C LYS A 58 -26.46 -15.44 -2.76
N LEU A 59 -26.09 -15.28 -1.50
CA LEU A 59 -25.64 -16.38 -0.64
C LEU A 59 -26.81 -17.30 -0.25
N LEU A 60 -27.94 -16.71 0.15
CA LEU A 60 -29.12 -17.45 0.61
C LEU A 60 -30.01 -17.98 -0.52
N ALA A 61 -29.81 -17.57 -1.77
CA ALA A 61 -30.70 -17.92 -2.88
C ALA A 61 -30.82 -19.44 -3.08
N ALA A 62 -29.72 -20.18 -2.98
CA ALA A 62 -29.71 -21.63 -3.12
C ALA A 62 -30.50 -22.29 -1.98
N ASP A 63 -30.24 -21.90 -0.73
CA ASP A 63 -30.93 -22.42 0.45
C ASP A 63 -32.43 -22.11 0.41
N LEU A 64 -32.81 -20.92 -0.07
CA LEU A 64 -34.20 -20.51 -0.21
C LEU A 64 -34.94 -21.32 -1.27
N ILE A 65 -34.31 -21.63 -2.41
CA ILE A 65 -34.89 -22.49 -3.44
C ILE A 65 -35.11 -23.90 -2.87
N VAL A 66 -34.11 -24.47 -2.19
CA VAL A 66 -34.25 -25.79 -1.55
C VAL A 66 -35.37 -25.78 -0.51
N TYR A 67 -35.46 -24.73 0.31
CA TYR A 67 -36.54 -24.56 1.29
C TYR A 67 -37.92 -24.54 0.63
N PHE A 68 -38.10 -23.75 -0.43
CA PHE A 68 -39.38 -23.72 -1.16
C PHE A 68 -39.73 -25.07 -1.77
N LEU A 69 -38.77 -25.74 -2.40
CA LEU A 69 -39.00 -27.06 -3.01
C LEU A 69 -39.47 -28.07 -1.96
N LEU A 70 -38.81 -28.14 -0.80
CA LEU A 70 -39.20 -29.03 0.30
C LEU A 70 -40.55 -28.64 0.91
N TYR A 71 -40.80 -27.34 1.10
CA TYR A 71 -42.07 -26.86 1.63
C TYR A 71 -43.23 -27.21 0.69
N PHE A 72 -43.08 -26.94 -0.60
CA PHE A 72 -44.09 -27.29 -1.59
C PHE A 72 -44.25 -28.80 -1.76
N SER A 73 -43.19 -29.60 -1.64
CA SER A 73 -43.31 -31.06 -1.68
C SER A 73 -44.13 -31.58 -0.50
N VAL A 74 -43.89 -31.09 0.72
CA VAL A 74 -44.69 -31.45 1.91
C VAL A 74 -46.14 -30.97 1.74
N ALA A 75 -46.35 -29.76 1.23
CA ALA A 75 -47.69 -29.24 0.97
C ALA A 75 -48.45 -30.03 -0.10
N ALA A 76 -47.75 -30.55 -1.13
CA ALA A 76 -48.31 -31.41 -2.15
C ALA A 76 -48.66 -32.79 -1.60
N ILE A 77 -47.78 -33.39 -0.79
CA ILE A 77 -48.04 -34.67 -0.11
C ILE A 77 -49.27 -34.54 0.80
N TYR A 78 -49.37 -33.47 1.60
CA TYR A 78 -50.52 -33.22 2.46
C TYR A 78 -51.84 -33.08 1.67
N ARG A 79 -51.82 -32.40 0.51
CA ARG A 79 -53.03 -32.15 -0.29
C ARG A 79 -53.45 -33.37 -1.13
N PHE A 80 -52.51 -34.02 -1.80
CA PHE A 80 -52.81 -35.02 -2.84
C PHE A 80 -52.59 -36.47 -2.41
N ALA A 81 -51.71 -36.74 -1.43
CA ALA A 81 -51.35 -38.11 -1.04
C ALA A 81 -51.99 -38.58 0.27
N LEU A 82 -52.16 -37.71 1.26
CA LEU A 82 -52.67 -38.09 2.59
C LEU A 82 -54.19 -38.27 2.65
N ARG A 83 -54.64 -39.33 3.32
CA ARG A 83 -56.06 -39.54 3.67
C ARG A 83 -56.45 -38.82 4.96
N GLU A 84 -57.74 -38.69 5.21
CA GLU A 84 -58.31 -37.91 6.33
C GLU A 84 -57.73 -38.28 7.71
N ASN A 85 -57.52 -39.58 7.97
CA ASN A 85 -56.96 -40.04 9.23
C ASN A 85 -55.48 -39.66 9.39
N GLU A 86 -54.71 -39.70 8.30
CA GLU A 86 -53.28 -39.37 8.30
C GLU A 86 -53.06 -37.86 8.42
N LYS A 87 -53.95 -37.05 7.84
CA LYS A 87 -53.93 -35.58 7.99
C LYS A 87 -54.02 -35.16 9.45
N ARG A 88 -54.91 -35.76 10.24
CA ARG A 88 -55.03 -35.47 11.69
C ARG A 88 -53.75 -35.79 12.47
N VAL A 89 -53.02 -36.83 12.07
CA VAL A 89 -51.74 -37.16 12.69
C VAL A 89 -50.68 -36.14 12.28
N PHE A 90 -50.64 -35.76 11.01
CA PHE A 90 -49.74 -34.72 10.50
C PHE A 90 -49.96 -33.37 11.19
N GLU A 91 -51.21 -32.96 11.42
CA GLU A 91 -51.55 -31.73 12.15
C GLU A 91 -51.00 -31.74 13.58
N LYS A 92 -51.12 -32.86 14.30
CA LYS A 92 -50.54 -33.01 15.65
C LYS A 92 -49.02 -32.88 15.63
N ILE A 93 -48.36 -33.46 14.63
CA ILE A 93 -46.90 -33.34 14.44
C ILE A 93 -46.54 -31.87 14.16
N ALA A 94 -47.27 -31.19 13.29
CA ALA A 94 -47.02 -29.78 12.96
C ALA A 94 -47.12 -28.86 14.19
N ILE A 95 -48.15 -29.05 15.02
CA ILE A 95 -48.30 -28.31 16.30
C ILE A 95 -47.12 -28.60 17.23
N THR A 96 -46.69 -29.86 17.30
CA THR A 96 -45.54 -30.26 18.13
C THR A 96 -44.24 -29.60 17.64
N CYS A 97 -44.02 -29.52 16.33
CA CYS A 97 -42.87 -28.81 15.75
C CYS A 97 -42.89 -27.30 16.04
N GLU A 98 -44.08 -26.68 16.05
CA GLU A 98 -44.22 -25.26 16.42
C GLU A 98 -43.83 -25.03 17.89
N TYR A 99 -44.22 -25.92 18.79
CA TYR A 99 -43.80 -25.87 20.18
C TYR A 99 -42.27 -25.92 20.31
N PHE A 100 -41.61 -26.89 19.66
CA PHE A 100 -40.14 -27.00 19.71
C PHE A 100 -39.43 -25.78 19.11
N ARG A 101 -39.97 -25.17 18.05
CA ARG A 101 -39.41 -23.94 17.47
C ARG A 101 -39.36 -22.79 18.49
N ASN A 102 -40.38 -22.67 19.35
CA ASN A 102 -40.44 -21.62 20.37
C ASN A 102 -39.54 -21.91 21.58
N VAL A 103 -39.33 -23.19 21.89
CA VAL A 103 -38.49 -23.61 23.04
C VAL A 103 -37.00 -23.41 22.78
N PHE A 104 -36.53 -23.60 21.55
CA PHE A 104 -35.11 -23.43 21.21
C PHE A 104 -34.83 -22.01 20.68
N PRO A 105 -34.21 -21.11 21.46
CA PRO A 105 -33.88 -19.76 21.00
C PRO A 105 -32.65 -19.79 20.09
N ILE A 106 -32.81 -20.27 18.85
CA ILE A 106 -31.73 -20.40 17.86
C ILE A 106 -31.06 -19.04 17.60
N SER A 107 -31.84 -17.96 17.62
CA SER A 107 -31.34 -16.59 17.45
C SER A 107 -30.29 -16.20 18.49
N PHE A 108 -30.43 -16.68 19.73
CA PHE A 108 -29.48 -16.41 20.81
C PHE A 108 -28.13 -17.06 20.50
N VAL A 109 -28.13 -18.37 20.21
CA VAL A 109 -26.91 -19.13 19.89
C VAL A 109 -26.23 -18.59 18.64
N LEU A 110 -27.01 -18.26 17.61
CA LEU A 110 -26.48 -17.66 16.38
C LEU A 110 -25.80 -16.30 16.66
N GLY A 111 -26.36 -15.50 17.56
CA GLY A 111 -25.75 -14.23 17.99
C GLY A 111 -24.37 -14.42 18.61
N PHE A 112 -24.21 -15.36 19.54
CA PHE A 112 -22.88 -15.69 20.10
C PHE A 112 -21.93 -16.20 19.03
N TYR A 113 -22.41 -17.11 18.19
CA TYR A 113 -21.59 -17.71 17.14
C TYR A 113 -21.05 -16.65 16.18
N VAL A 114 -21.92 -15.77 15.66
CA VAL A 114 -21.51 -14.70 14.75
C VAL A 114 -20.54 -13.74 15.43
N THR A 115 -20.74 -13.42 16.71
CA THR A 115 -19.82 -12.55 17.47
C THR A 115 -18.41 -13.14 17.53
N ILE A 116 -18.30 -14.43 17.86
CA ILE A 116 -17.01 -15.14 17.90
C ILE A 116 -16.36 -15.18 16.50
N VAL A 117 -17.14 -15.47 15.46
CA VAL A 117 -16.64 -15.53 14.07
C VAL A 117 -16.10 -14.17 13.62
N VAL A 118 -16.83 -13.08 13.89
CA VAL A 118 -16.40 -11.72 13.55
C VAL A 118 -15.14 -11.33 14.32
N GLN A 119 -15.07 -11.66 15.61
CA GLN A 119 -13.88 -11.40 16.43
C GLN A 119 -12.65 -12.09 15.84
N ARG A 120 -12.74 -13.40 15.55
CA ARG A 120 -11.63 -14.17 14.98
C ARG A 120 -11.24 -13.69 13.59
N TRP A 121 -12.21 -13.33 12.77
CA TRP A 121 -11.95 -12.75 11.45
C TRP A 121 -11.18 -11.43 11.57
N TRP A 122 -11.53 -10.58 12.54
CA TRP A 122 -10.81 -9.33 12.77
C TRP A 122 -9.40 -9.56 13.30
N GLU A 123 -9.22 -10.50 14.22
CA GLU A 123 -7.89 -10.92 14.70
C GLU A 123 -7.01 -11.42 13.54
N GLN A 124 -7.55 -12.25 12.65
CA GLN A 124 -6.86 -12.70 11.43
C GLN A 124 -6.51 -11.55 10.49
N TYR A 125 -7.41 -10.58 10.32
CA TYR A 125 -7.15 -9.40 9.50
C TYR A 125 -5.99 -8.57 10.06
N MET A 126 -5.91 -8.42 11.39
CA MET A 126 -4.83 -7.69 12.05
C MET A 126 -3.47 -8.40 12.02
N LEU A 127 -3.46 -9.72 11.81
CA LEU A 127 -2.21 -10.49 11.65
C LEU A 127 -1.56 -10.27 10.29
N ILE A 128 -2.25 -9.69 9.30
CA ILE A 128 -1.66 -9.41 7.98
C ILE A 128 -0.64 -8.27 8.16
N PRO A 129 0.67 -8.54 7.98
CA PRO A 129 1.70 -7.53 8.16
C PRO A 129 1.65 -6.52 6.99
N TRP A 130 1.57 -5.23 7.32
CA TRP A 130 1.67 -4.16 6.33
C TRP A 130 3.14 -3.79 6.10
N PRO A 131 3.61 -3.74 4.83
CA PRO A 131 5.00 -3.45 4.53
C PRO A 131 5.42 -2.00 4.83
N ASP A 132 4.46 -1.11 5.07
CA ASP A 132 4.65 0.34 5.23
C ASP A 132 5.77 0.69 6.21
N THR A 133 5.76 0.12 7.42
CA THR A 133 6.78 0.40 8.44
C THR A 133 8.17 -0.05 7.99
N VAL A 134 8.27 -1.22 7.36
CA VAL A 134 9.54 -1.77 6.86
C VAL A 134 10.05 -0.94 5.67
N CYS A 135 9.16 -0.52 4.78
CA CYS A 135 9.50 0.33 3.64
C CYS A 135 10.06 1.69 4.08
N ILE A 136 9.44 2.34 5.07
CA ILE A 136 9.92 3.63 5.62
C ILE A 136 11.28 3.47 6.32
N MET A 137 11.44 2.39 7.08
CA MET A 137 12.72 2.09 7.74
C MET A 137 13.83 1.82 6.71
N ALA A 138 13.53 1.07 5.66
CA ALA A 138 14.48 0.80 4.59
C ALA A 138 14.85 2.07 3.80
N SER A 139 13.88 2.93 3.47
CA SER A 139 14.14 4.16 2.71
C SER A 139 15.03 5.13 3.49
N THR A 140 14.77 5.31 4.78
CA THR A 140 15.59 6.18 5.65
C THR A 140 16.98 5.61 5.88
N TYR A 141 17.10 4.29 6.03
CA TYR A 141 18.40 3.63 6.15
C TYR A 141 19.25 3.80 4.89
N ILE A 142 18.68 3.51 3.72
CA ILE A 142 19.36 3.64 2.42
C ILE A 142 19.79 5.09 2.20
N GLU A 143 18.90 6.06 2.43
CA GLU A 143 19.24 7.47 2.27
C GLU A 143 20.35 7.89 3.24
N GLY A 144 20.30 7.44 4.49
CA GLY A 144 21.34 7.67 5.49
C GLY A 144 22.71 7.14 5.06
N GLN A 145 22.77 5.92 4.53
CA GLN A 145 24.00 5.32 4.00
C GLN A 145 24.56 6.12 2.82
N VAL A 146 23.71 6.48 1.86
CA VAL A 146 24.11 7.27 0.69
C VAL A 146 24.67 8.64 1.11
N ARG A 147 24.03 9.31 2.07
CA ARG A 147 24.50 10.59 2.62
C ARG A 147 25.85 10.45 3.32
N ARG A 148 26.06 9.38 4.09
CA ARG A 148 27.35 9.09 4.74
C ARG A 148 28.47 8.88 3.72
N SER A 149 28.26 8.01 2.74
CA SER A 149 29.27 7.75 1.70
C SER A 149 29.59 8.99 0.87
N LYS A 150 28.60 9.85 0.60
CA LYS A 150 28.83 11.15 -0.07
C LYS A 150 29.71 12.08 0.78
N ARG A 151 29.46 12.16 2.10
CA ARG A 151 30.25 12.98 3.03
C ARG A 151 31.70 12.49 3.17
N GLU A 152 31.91 11.18 3.21
CA GLU A 152 33.25 10.57 3.26
C GLU A 152 34.05 10.87 2.00
N ARG A 153 33.46 10.66 0.81
CA ARG A 153 34.07 11.05 -0.47
C ARG A 153 34.34 12.55 -0.58
N GLY A 154 33.48 13.39 -0.02
CA GLY A 154 33.69 14.84 0.06
C GLY A 154 34.93 15.19 0.87
N ARG A 155 35.04 14.67 2.10
CA ARG A 155 36.20 14.85 2.98
C ARG A 155 37.51 14.39 2.33
N GLU A 156 37.50 13.24 1.66
CA GLU A 156 38.68 12.78 0.92
C GLU A 156 39.09 13.72 -0.21
N ARG A 157 38.12 14.25 -0.96
CA ARG A 157 38.38 15.22 -2.04
C ARG A 157 38.99 16.50 -1.48
N GLU A 158 38.43 17.03 -0.40
CA GLU A 158 38.95 18.21 0.29
C GLU A 158 40.37 17.97 0.81
N ALA A 159 40.63 16.83 1.44
CA ALA A 159 41.97 16.47 1.91
C ALA A 159 42.98 16.33 0.76
N ARG A 160 42.59 15.75 -0.39
CA ARG A 160 43.43 15.69 -1.58
C ARG A 160 43.72 17.08 -2.16
N ILE A 161 42.72 17.95 -2.18
CA ILE A 161 42.86 19.34 -2.66
C ILE A 161 43.81 20.10 -1.74
N GLN A 162 43.60 20.05 -0.42
CA GLN A 162 44.50 20.66 0.56
C GLN A 162 45.92 20.13 0.44
N LYS A 163 46.09 18.82 0.27
CA LYS A 163 47.41 18.22 0.08
C LYS A 163 48.09 18.72 -1.21
N ARG A 164 47.34 18.86 -2.32
CA ARG A 164 47.87 19.44 -3.57
C ARG A 164 48.27 20.90 -3.41
N PHE A 165 47.45 21.71 -2.73
CA PHE A 165 47.78 23.11 -2.43
C PHE A 165 49.02 23.23 -1.54
N ALA A 166 49.13 22.42 -0.48
CA ALA A 166 50.29 22.42 0.42
C ALA A 166 51.58 21.96 -0.27
N LEU A 167 51.49 21.07 -1.26
CA LEU A 167 52.64 20.59 -2.03
C LEU A 167 53.07 21.59 -3.13
N SER A 168 52.20 22.52 -3.53
CA SER A 168 52.42 23.44 -4.66
C SER A 168 53.65 24.36 -4.50
N PRO A 169 53.90 25.00 -3.34
CA PRO A 169 55.09 25.83 -3.15
C PRO A 169 56.39 25.00 -3.17
N GLN A 170 56.33 23.79 -2.63
CA GLN A 170 57.47 22.87 -2.56
C GLN A 170 57.85 22.33 -3.95
N LEU A 171 56.84 21.99 -4.77
CA LEU A 171 57.10 21.66 -6.18
C LEU A 171 57.68 22.85 -6.90
N PHE A 172 57.08 24.04 -6.77
CA PHE A 172 57.56 25.25 -7.45
C PHE A 172 59.04 25.51 -7.14
N SER A 173 59.42 25.49 -5.84
CA SER A 173 60.82 25.65 -5.42
C SER A 173 61.77 24.64 -6.07
N LYS A 174 61.42 23.36 -6.10
CA LYS A 174 62.25 22.32 -6.73
C LYS A 174 62.36 22.49 -8.25
N THR A 175 61.30 22.91 -8.92
CA THR A 175 61.36 23.25 -10.35
C THR A 175 62.27 24.43 -10.61
N THR A 176 62.22 25.46 -9.78
CA THR A 176 63.11 26.63 -9.91
C THR A 176 64.57 26.26 -9.72
N GLU A 177 64.87 25.38 -8.75
CA GLU A 177 66.22 24.83 -8.56
C GLU A 177 66.68 24.00 -9.77
N MET A 178 65.82 23.11 -10.30
CA MET A 178 66.11 22.32 -11.48
C MET A 178 66.34 23.17 -12.73
N ILE A 179 65.50 24.19 -12.96
CA ILE A 179 65.69 25.15 -14.06
C ILE A 179 67.00 25.91 -13.88
N GLY A 180 67.34 26.31 -12.66
CA GLY A 180 68.63 26.92 -12.34
C GLY A 180 69.82 26.03 -12.69
N LEU A 181 69.75 24.73 -12.37
CA LEU A 181 70.78 23.75 -12.73
C LEU A 181 70.88 23.52 -14.25
N VAL A 182 69.76 23.48 -14.96
CA VAL A 182 69.72 23.37 -16.43
C VAL A 182 70.30 24.63 -17.09
N LEU A 183 69.93 25.82 -16.62
CA LEU A 183 70.52 27.07 -17.12
C LEU A 183 72.02 27.15 -16.85
N LYS A 184 72.48 26.62 -15.71
CA LYS A 184 73.91 26.55 -15.37
C LYS A 184 74.69 25.54 -16.23
N THR A 185 74.03 24.55 -16.81
CA THR A 185 74.64 23.56 -17.72
C THR A 185 74.57 23.96 -19.19
N VAL A 186 73.61 24.81 -19.57
CA VAL A 186 73.46 25.36 -20.94
C VAL A 186 74.19 26.70 -21.12
N SER A 187 74.55 27.38 -20.03
CA SER A 187 75.42 28.58 -20.04
C SER A 187 76.87 28.22 -20.35
N PRO A 188 77.44 28.63 -21.51
CA PRO A 188 78.83 28.42 -21.85
C PRO A 188 79.64 29.69 -21.53
N PHE A 189 79.51 30.26 -20.33
CA PHE A 189 80.37 31.37 -19.89
C PHE A 189 80.58 31.30 -18.38
N ASN A 190 81.46 30.42 -17.95
CA ASN A 190 82.23 30.60 -16.72
C ASN A 190 83.52 29.79 -16.85
N ASN A 191 84.43 30.33 -17.65
CA ASN A 191 85.86 30.08 -17.58
C ASN A 191 86.57 31.31 -18.14
N ILE A 192 86.60 32.36 -17.33
CA ILE A 192 87.63 33.39 -17.39
C ILE A 192 88.04 33.63 -15.93
N GLU A 193 88.93 32.76 -15.43
CA GLU A 193 89.96 33.25 -14.52
C GLU A 193 90.88 34.13 -15.36
N THR A 194 90.91 35.43 -15.08
CA THR A 194 92.15 36.22 -15.13
C THR A 194 91.98 37.51 -14.32
N ILE A 195 92.85 37.62 -13.32
CA ILE A 195 93.16 38.72 -12.38
C ILE A 195 92.33 38.74 -11.10
#